data_AF-A0A8T5SBF1-F1
#
_entry.id   AF-A0A8T5SBF1-F1
#
_cell.length_a   1.000
_cell.length_b   1.000
_cell.length_c   1.000
_cell.angle_alpha   90.00
_cell.angle_beta   90.00
_cell.angle_gamma   90.00
#
_symmetry.space_group_name_H-M   'P 1'
#
loop_
_entity.id
_entity.type
_entity.pdbx_description
1 polymer ?
#
loop_
_entity_poly.entity_id
_entity_poly.type
_entity_poly.pdbx_seq_one_letter_code
_entity_poly.pdbx_strand_id
1 'polypeptide(L)'
;MASQVIERKLVNNNIFFVIPSWGNVLGYPTLGNYANHKISKISQDLVIFLSGTECAISTEFGTHYYLFGLGYYYVKFELQSGRYITDNRQLTGLMLNDFVYDHLATSKNITLENDRDVIVGEKLVKLPIDMSFKSENKITFIQGTLMRNLFIPYKDIFLEFMETIRDPQSFQLNKNGHMMLSTERDSYNKILISGDMEYEPKAAYLNPTAGLSGITFGADRHLADNFTSSELKQIKETIIKLKILFSSIDYDPMFLFSIIENSAPVLNTSQPITFNLENDRMDKRMPKESIFISAENRMNSFKEWPQEFKRQTKAQSENSGIREKSRLYQPKKQEKLVKPAVMKLQKKEEEFQLRTMNHPFVEKKPLPYMPHDNVMEILLTLKKIVEENYEMNTIGKAFDIARNNIKKKVLHENYLWDLSKYANLYQRTEPNLGLSPKETTELLEEIDKWVKISIEHSDKL
;
A
#
# COMPACT_ATOMS: atom_id res chain seq x y z
N MET A 1 22.82 41.58 -7.85
CA MET A 1 23.31 40.28 -7.35
C MET A 1 22.79 39.21 -8.30
N ALA A 2 23.67 38.49 -8.96
CA ALA A 2 23.31 37.53 -10.01
C ALA A 2 22.57 36.34 -9.40
N SER A 3 21.27 36.21 -9.68
CA SER A 3 20.50 35.01 -9.38
C SER A 3 21.12 33.86 -10.16
N GLN A 4 21.76 32.92 -9.47
CA GLN A 4 22.14 31.64 -10.06
C GLN A 4 20.85 30.97 -10.54
N VAL A 5 20.63 30.98 -11.86
CA VAL A 5 19.58 30.23 -12.52
C VAL A 5 19.98 28.76 -12.42
N ILE A 6 19.48 28.08 -11.40
CA ILE A 6 19.60 26.62 -11.25
C ILE A 6 18.58 26.01 -12.21
N GLU A 7 19.07 25.11 -13.08
CA GLU A 7 18.35 24.49 -14.21
C GLU A 7 16.92 24.08 -13.86
N ARG A 8 15.95 24.85 -14.38
CA ARG A 8 14.54 24.46 -14.48
C ARG A 8 14.41 23.64 -15.74
N LYS A 9 14.24 22.33 -15.61
CA LYS A 9 13.98 21.46 -16.76
C LYS A 9 12.76 20.60 -16.48
N LEU A 10 11.66 20.91 -17.17
CA LEU A 10 10.53 20.00 -17.27
C LEU A 10 11.01 18.75 -18.01
N VAL A 11 10.92 17.60 -17.36
CA VAL A 11 11.31 16.31 -17.93
C VAL A 11 10.04 15.55 -18.28
N ASN A 12 9.92 15.16 -19.56
CA ASN A 12 8.88 14.22 -19.97
C ASN A 12 9.31 12.82 -19.53
N ASN A 13 8.55 12.22 -18.62
CA ASN A 13 8.86 10.91 -18.05
C ASN A 13 7.54 10.19 -17.73
N ASN A 14 7.27 9.11 -18.46
CA ASN A 14 6.06 8.33 -18.29
C ASN A 14 6.26 7.34 -17.13
N ILE A 15 5.74 7.69 -15.95
CA ILE A 15 5.89 6.87 -14.74
C ILE A 15 4.55 6.49 -14.13
N PHE A 16 4.49 5.26 -13.67
CA PHE A 16 3.50 4.78 -12.73
C PHE A 16 4.02 5.02 -11.32
N PHE A 17 3.30 5.81 -10.53
CA PHE A 17 3.73 6.29 -9.22
C PHE A 17 2.62 6.09 -8.20
N VAL A 18 2.91 5.46 -7.07
CA VAL A 18 1.92 5.17 -6.04
C VAL A 18 2.49 5.38 -4.64
N ILE A 19 1.77 6.11 -3.80
CA ILE A 19 2.02 6.23 -2.37
C ILE A 19 0.96 5.40 -1.63
N PRO A 20 1.32 4.23 -1.06
CA PRO A 20 0.38 3.32 -0.40
C PRO A 20 -0.41 3.92 0.77
N SER A 21 0.18 4.89 1.48
CA SER A 21 -0.47 5.62 2.56
C SER A 21 0.07 7.05 2.66
N TRP A 22 -0.74 8.02 2.24
CA TRP A 22 -0.42 9.45 2.28
C TRP A 22 -0.17 9.94 3.71
N GLY A 23 -1.04 9.56 4.65
CA GLY A 23 -0.90 9.86 6.06
C GLY A 23 0.37 9.28 6.67
N ASN A 24 0.78 8.06 6.31
CA ASN A 24 2.05 7.49 6.78
C ASN A 24 3.25 8.33 6.32
N VAL A 25 3.26 8.74 5.04
CA VAL A 25 4.32 9.59 4.48
C VAL A 25 4.42 10.91 5.24
N LEU A 26 3.29 11.54 5.55
CA LEU A 26 3.27 12.82 6.28
C LEU A 26 3.38 12.69 7.81
N GLY A 27 3.27 11.47 8.36
CA GLY A 27 3.19 11.26 9.81
C GLY A 27 1.86 11.71 10.42
N TYR A 28 0.76 11.39 9.75
CA TYR A 28 -0.63 11.62 10.19
C TYR A 28 -0.88 13.02 10.77
N PRO A 29 -0.61 14.09 10.00
CA PRO A 29 -0.75 15.47 10.49
C PRO A 29 -2.19 15.79 10.89
N THR A 30 -3.17 15.13 10.28
CA THR A 30 -4.59 15.21 10.62
C THR A 30 -5.33 13.97 10.12
N LEU A 31 -6.43 13.61 10.78
CA LEU A 31 -7.42 12.66 10.23
C LEU A 31 -8.44 13.36 9.33
N GLY A 32 -8.52 14.69 9.41
CA GLY A 32 -9.47 15.52 8.67
C GLY A 32 -10.88 15.52 9.26
N ASN A 33 -11.79 16.13 8.52
CA ASN A 33 -13.22 16.10 8.77
C ASN A 33 -13.94 15.63 7.51
N TYR A 34 -15.12 15.03 7.68
CA TYR A 34 -16.00 14.67 6.58
C TYR A 34 -17.44 15.00 6.95
N ALA A 35 -18.14 15.74 6.09
CA ALA A 35 -19.51 16.22 6.34
C ALA A 35 -19.69 16.87 7.73
N ASN A 36 -18.73 17.72 8.14
CA ASN A 36 -18.68 18.37 9.47
C ASN A 36 -18.48 17.43 10.68
N HIS A 37 -18.19 16.16 10.46
CA HIS A 37 -17.82 15.21 11.51
C HIS A 37 -16.31 14.95 11.52
N LYS A 38 -15.74 14.87 12.72
CA LYS A 38 -14.35 14.44 12.89
C LYS A 38 -14.21 12.98 12.52
N ILE A 39 -13.14 12.66 11.81
CA ILE A 39 -12.85 11.29 11.42
C ILE A 39 -12.19 10.57 12.59
N SER A 40 -12.67 9.36 12.86
CA SER A 40 -12.18 8.53 13.96
C SER A 40 -10.99 7.67 13.56
N LYS A 41 -10.98 7.16 12.33
CA LYS A 41 -9.98 6.22 11.83
C LYS A 41 -9.84 6.31 10.33
N ILE A 42 -8.62 6.23 9.82
CA ILE A 42 -8.35 6.07 8.38
C ILE A 42 -7.84 4.65 8.16
N SER A 43 -8.58 3.84 7.41
CA SER A 43 -8.18 2.48 7.07
C SER A 43 -7.19 2.45 5.91
N GLN A 44 -7.47 3.21 4.85
CA GLN A 44 -6.63 3.29 3.65
C GLN A 44 -6.66 4.73 3.13
N ASP A 45 -5.52 5.22 2.63
CA ASP A 45 -5.34 6.57 2.07
C ASP A 45 -4.28 6.56 0.96
N LEU A 46 -4.66 6.02 -0.19
CA LEU A 46 -3.80 5.76 -1.33
C LEU A 46 -3.71 6.98 -2.26
N VAL A 47 -2.53 7.28 -2.80
CA VAL A 47 -2.35 8.23 -3.90
C VAL A 47 -1.76 7.49 -5.10
N ILE A 48 -2.45 7.49 -6.23
CA ILE A 48 -2.00 6.87 -7.49
C ILE A 48 -1.77 7.98 -8.52
N PHE A 49 -0.71 7.88 -9.31
CA PHE A 49 -0.43 8.73 -10.47
C PHE A 49 0.02 7.92 -11.69
N LEU A 50 -0.60 8.20 -12.83
CA LEU A 50 -0.10 7.91 -14.17
C LEU A 50 0.46 9.23 -14.70
N SER A 51 1.77 9.42 -14.54
CA SER A 51 2.46 10.68 -14.82
C SER A 51 3.11 10.66 -16.19
N GLY A 52 3.24 11.85 -16.78
CA GLY A 52 4.00 12.06 -18.02
C GLY A 52 5.03 13.19 -17.94
N THR A 53 4.97 14.05 -16.91
CA THR A 53 6.00 15.07 -16.68
C THR A 53 6.36 15.22 -15.21
N GLU A 54 7.62 15.54 -14.96
CA GLU A 54 8.18 15.83 -13.65
C GLU A 54 9.12 17.03 -13.70
N CYS A 55 9.34 17.68 -12.57
CA CYS A 55 10.27 18.81 -12.45
C CYS A 55 10.73 18.98 -11.00
N ALA A 56 11.98 19.41 -10.80
CA ALA A 56 12.48 19.85 -9.51
C ALA A 56 12.87 21.33 -9.59
N ILE A 57 12.24 22.18 -8.79
CA ILE A 57 12.47 23.62 -8.78
C ILE A 57 13.09 24.01 -7.42
N SER A 58 14.27 24.63 -7.46
CA SER A 58 14.84 25.29 -6.28
C SER A 58 14.12 26.61 -6.02
N THR A 59 13.66 26.81 -4.80
CA THR A 59 13.17 28.08 -4.28
C THR A 59 14.00 28.51 -3.07
N GLU A 60 13.74 29.71 -2.55
CA GLU A 60 14.39 30.21 -1.33
C GLU A 60 14.07 29.35 -0.09
N PHE A 61 12.94 28.64 -0.12
CA PHE A 61 12.44 27.83 1.01
C PHE A 61 12.74 26.35 0.89
N GLY A 62 13.49 25.92 -0.13
CA GLY A 62 13.82 24.52 -0.35
C GLY A 62 13.61 24.10 -1.81
N THR A 63 13.44 22.80 -2.00
CA THR A 63 13.18 22.24 -3.34
C THR A 63 11.75 21.75 -3.43
N HIS A 64 11.04 22.20 -4.45
CA HIS A 64 9.72 21.67 -4.79
C HIS A 64 9.87 20.67 -5.93
N TYR A 65 9.34 19.47 -5.70
CA TYR A 65 9.34 18.38 -6.65
C TYR A 65 7.91 18.19 -7.16
N TYR A 66 7.74 18.35 -8.46
CA TYR A 66 6.46 18.31 -9.14
C TYR A 66 6.34 17.04 -9.97
N LEU A 67 5.15 16.45 -9.92
CA LEU A 67 4.73 15.35 -10.78
C LEU A 67 3.37 15.71 -11.39
N PHE A 68 3.21 15.61 -12.70
CA PHE A 68 1.96 15.95 -13.39
C PHE A 68 1.45 14.80 -14.25
N GLY A 69 0.15 14.53 -14.14
CA GLY A 69 -0.47 13.40 -14.80
C GLY A 69 -1.92 13.20 -14.39
N LEU A 70 -2.41 11.98 -14.55
CA LEU A 70 -3.69 11.54 -14.02
C LEU A 70 -3.45 10.99 -12.62
N GLY A 71 -3.91 11.72 -11.61
CA GLY A 71 -3.76 11.35 -10.22
C GLY A 71 -5.10 11.06 -9.55
N TYR A 72 -5.04 10.28 -8.48
CA TYR A 72 -6.21 9.83 -7.74
C TYR A 72 -5.85 9.67 -6.26
N TYR A 73 -6.49 10.47 -5.43
CA TYR A 73 -6.47 10.31 -3.98
C TYR A 73 -7.69 9.50 -3.57
N TYR A 74 -7.46 8.32 -3.00
CA TYR A 74 -8.52 7.46 -2.48
C TYR A 74 -8.39 7.36 -0.97
N VAL A 75 -9.50 7.46 -0.26
CA VAL A 75 -9.52 7.31 1.18
C VAL A 75 -10.71 6.48 1.65
N LYS A 76 -10.42 5.53 2.54
CA LYS A 76 -11.40 4.70 3.25
C LYS A 76 -11.25 4.93 4.74
N PHE A 77 -12.29 5.43 5.39
CA PHE A 77 -12.24 5.92 6.77
C PHE A 77 -13.52 5.62 7.53
N GLU A 78 -13.49 5.85 8.85
CA GLU A 78 -14.63 5.67 9.74
C GLU A 78 -14.93 7.00 10.46
N LEU A 79 -16.19 7.44 10.43
CA LEU A 79 -16.68 8.49 11.33
C LEU A 79 -16.98 7.95 12.73
N GLN A 80 -17.46 6.71 12.77
CA GLN A 80 -17.80 5.97 13.98
C GLN A 80 -17.40 4.52 13.77
N SER A 81 -17.00 3.87 14.87
CA SER A 81 -16.44 2.52 14.82
C SER A 81 -17.37 1.54 14.09
N GLY A 82 -16.82 0.83 13.11
CA GLY A 82 -17.49 -0.26 12.40
C GLY A 82 -18.28 0.14 11.15
N ARG A 83 -18.23 1.40 10.72
CA ARG A 83 -18.81 1.85 9.43
C ARG A 83 -17.77 2.55 8.58
N TYR A 84 -17.38 1.88 7.50
CA TYR A 84 -16.45 2.43 6.51
C TYR A 84 -17.19 3.31 5.51
N ILE A 85 -16.61 4.47 5.23
CA ILE A 85 -16.97 5.37 4.15
C ILE A 85 -15.76 5.44 3.22
N THR A 86 -16.02 5.47 1.92
CA THR A 86 -15.03 5.67 0.87
C THR A 86 -15.25 7.02 0.23
N ASP A 87 -14.18 7.75 -0.02
CA ASP A 87 -14.20 9.02 -0.75
C ASP A 87 -12.97 9.09 -1.66
N ASN A 88 -13.05 9.88 -2.73
CA ASN A 88 -11.96 10.02 -3.67
C ASN A 88 -11.87 11.44 -4.25
N ARG A 89 -10.68 11.84 -4.70
CA ARG A 89 -10.43 13.11 -5.37
C ARG A 89 -9.52 12.89 -6.58
N GLN A 90 -9.93 13.45 -7.72
CA GLN A 90 -9.10 13.52 -8.93
C GLN A 90 -7.98 14.54 -8.72
N LEU A 91 -6.77 14.23 -9.18
CA LEU A 91 -5.60 15.10 -9.09
C LEU A 91 -4.96 15.24 -10.47
N THR A 92 -4.45 16.41 -10.81
CA THR A 92 -3.66 16.62 -12.04
C THR A 92 -2.17 16.79 -11.75
N GLY A 93 -1.80 16.93 -10.48
CA GLY A 93 -0.42 16.93 -10.08
C GLY A 93 -0.20 16.78 -8.57
N LEU A 94 1.05 16.56 -8.23
CA LEU A 94 1.56 16.33 -6.89
C LEU A 94 2.76 17.25 -6.69
N MET A 95 2.80 17.94 -5.56
CA MET A 95 3.91 18.80 -5.15
C MET A 95 4.48 18.31 -3.81
N LEU A 96 5.72 17.83 -3.87
CA LEU A 96 6.48 17.37 -2.72
C LEU A 96 7.53 18.42 -2.33
N ASN A 97 7.55 18.82 -1.06
CA ASN A 97 8.66 19.58 -0.51
C ASN A 97 9.83 18.64 -0.17
N ASP A 98 11.02 19.22 0.00
CA ASP A 98 12.28 18.50 0.16
C ASP A 98 12.30 17.46 1.28
N PHE A 99 11.85 17.80 2.48
CA PHE A 99 11.80 16.86 3.59
C PHE A 99 10.83 15.69 3.36
N VAL A 100 9.74 15.89 2.62
CA VAL A 100 8.79 14.81 2.28
C VAL A 100 9.39 13.93 1.19
N TYR A 101 9.97 14.54 0.16
CA TYR A 101 10.66 13.84 -0.91
C TYR A 101 11.80 12.97 -0.36
N ASP A 102 12.63 13.52 0.53
CA ASP A 102 13.73 12.81 1.18
C ASP A 102 13.22 11.65 2.04
N HIS A 103 12.07 11.82 2.70
CA HIS A 103 11.46 10.75 3.48
C HIS A 103 10.95 9.58 2.62
N LEU A 104 10.48 9.86 1.41
CA LEU A 104 10.12 8.85 0.41
C LEU A 104 11.39 8.19 -0.16
N ALA A 105 12.39 8.99 -0.49
CA ALA A 105 13.64 8.57 -1.14
C ALA A 105 14.57 7.73 -0.25
N THR A 106 14.38 7.82 1.06
CA THR A 106 15.08 7.00 2.08
C THR A 106 14.24 5.82 2.55
N SER A 107 13.06 5.60 1.97
CA SER A 107 12.20 4.48 2.34
C SER A 107 12.88 3.14 2.02
N LYS A 108 12.67 2.16 2.89
CA LYS A 108 13.27 0.84 2.73
C LYS A 108 12.73 0.18 1.46
N ASN A 109 13.63 -0.11 0.53
CA ASN A 109 13.29 -0.83 -0.69
C ASN A 109 12.94 -2.29 -0.33
N ILE A 110 11.80 -2.78 -0.81
CA ILE A 110 11.30 -4.14 -0.53
C ILE A 110 11.96 -5.13 -1.50
N THR A 111 12.37 -4.68 -2.69
CA THR A 111 12.93 -5.53 -3.76
C THR A 111 13.87 -4.76 -4.70
N LEU A 112 14.73 -5.48 -5.46
CA LEU A 112 15.61 -4.96 -6.53
C LEU A 112 16.55 -3.83 -6.08
N GLU A 113 17.43 -4.11 -5.12
CA GLU A 113 18.40 -3.14 -4.57
C GLU A 113 19.32 -2.46 -5.60
N ASN A 114 19.38 -2.95 -6.84
CA ASN A 114 20.29 -2.48 -7.89
C ASN A 114 19.57 -1.83 -9.09
N ASP A 115 18.25 -1.66 -9.09
CA ASP A 115 17.49 -1.10 -10.24
C ASP A 115 16.94 0.29 -9.88
N ARG A 116 17.70 1.35 -10.20
CA ARG A 116 17.39 2.73 -9.75
C ARG A 116 16.14 3.35 -10.36
N ASP A 117 15.70 2.83 -11.49
CA ASP A 117 14.51 3.29 -12.19
C ASP A 117 13.21 2.68 -11.65
N VAL A 118 13.30 1.53 -10.96
CA VAL A 118 12.17 0.82 -10.33
C VAL A 118 12.32 0.85 -8.82
N ILE A 119 11.43 1.57 -8.15
CA ILE A 119 11.40 1.64 -6.69
C ILE A 119 10.16 0.91 -6.22
N VAL A 120 10.32 -0.14 -5.41
CA VAL A 120 9.20 -0.81 -4.73
C VAL A 120 9.52 -0.80 -3.25
N GLY A 121 9.31 0.35 -2.63
CA GLY A 121 9.53 0.57 -1.21
C GLY A 121 8.24 0.48 -0.39
N GLU A 122 8.40 0.51 0.93
CA GLU A 122 7.26 0.51 1.88
C GLU A 122 6.33 1.72 1.69
N LYS A 123 6.90 2.88 1.32
CA LYS A 123 6.17 4.16 1.23
C LYS A 123 5.93 4.62 -0.19
N LEU A 124 6.55 3.98 -1.17
CA LEU A 124 6.51 4.41 -2.55
C LEU A 124 6.67 3.23 -3.49
N VAL A 125 5.84 3.20 -4.52
CA VAL A 125 6.07 2.42 -5.73
C VAL A 125 6.27 3.40 -6.90
N LYS A 126 7.37 3.26 -7.63
CA LYS A 126 7.67 3.99 -8.85
C LYS A 126 8.13 2.99 -9.90
N LEU A 127 7.53 3.06 -11.08
CA LEU A 127 7.88 2.23 -12.22
C LEU A 127 7.83 3.07 -13.51
N PRO A 128 8.83 3.00 -14.41
CA PRO A 128 8.67 3.53 -15.76
C PRO A 128 7.61 2.72 -16.50
N ILE A 129 6.70 3.39 -17.22
CA ILE A 129 5.64 2.68 -17.94
C ILE A 129 6.23 1.83 -19.07
N ASP A 130 7.20 2.38 -19.80
CA ASP A 130 7.99 1.60 -20.76
C ASP A 130 9.09 0.83 -20.04
N MET A 131 9.04 -0.49 -20.12
CA MET A 131 10.04 -1.42 -19.57
C MET A 131 10.77 -2.20 -20.67
N SER A 132 10.66 -1.79 -21.95
CA SER A 132 11.23 -2.51 -23.10
C SER A 132 12.75 -2.69 -23.04
N PHE A 133 13.45 -1.84 -22.29
CA PHE A 133 14.90 -1.93 -22.07
C PHE A 133 15.31 -2.94 -20.98
N LYS A 134 14.34 -3.54 -20.27
CA LYS A 134 14.60 -4.55 -19.22
C LYS A 134 14.50 -5.96 -19.80
N SER A 135 15.30 -6.88 -19.26
CA SER A 135 15.20 -8.30 -19.59
C SER A 135 13.86 -8.88 -19.15
N GLU A 136 13.32 -9.85 -19.89
CA GLU A 136 12.07 -10.55 -19.58
C GLU A 136 12.01 -11.06 -18.12
N ASN A 137 13.08 -11.70 -17.62
CA ASN A 137 13.15 -12.15 -16.23
C ASN A 137 12.94 -11.03 -15.20
N LYS A 138 13.45 -9.83 -15.47
CA LYS A 138 13.24 -8.66 -14.60
C LYS A 138 11.81 -8.17 -14.68
N ILE A 139 11.22 -8.13 -15.88
CA ILE A 139 9.82 -7.74 -16.09
C ILE A 139 8.90 -8.70 -15.33
N THR A 140 9.08 -10.02 -15.47
CA THR A 140 8.30 -11.04 -14.75
C THR A 140 8.42 -10.89 -13.23
N PHE A 141 9.62 -10.57 -12.73
CA PHE A 141 9.82 -10.32 -11.30
C PHE A 141 9.08 -9.06 -10.82
N ILE A 142 9.19 -7.95 -11.57
CA ILE A 142 8.50 -6.68 -11.28
C ILE A 142 6.99 -6.90 -11.28
N GLN A 143 6.47 -7.56 -12.31
CA GLN A 143 5.07 -7.94 -12.45
C GLN A 143 4.59 -8.74 -11.23
N GLY A 144 5.27 -9.83 -10.87
CA GLY A 144 4.90 -10.65 -9.72
C GLY A 144 4.93 -9.86 -8.40
N THR A 145 5.91 -8.97 -8.24
CA THR A 145 6.06 -8.10 -7.07
C THR A 145 4.93 -7.08 -6.97
N LEU A 146 4.60 -6.39 -8.06
CA LEU A 146 3.51 -5.41 -8.09
C LEU A 146 2.15 -6.06 -7.93
N MET A 147 1.93 -7.22 -8.55
CA MET A 147 0.69 -7.98 -8.37
C MET A 147 0.47 -8.30 -6.89
N ARG A 148 1.48 -8.84 -6.20
CA ARG A 148 1.36 -9.24 -4.79
C ARG A 148 1.24 -8.04 -3.83
N ASN A 149 2.06 -7.02 -4.00
CA ASN A 149 2.21 -5.96 -3.00
C ASN A 149 1.34 -4.73 -3.26
N LEU A 150 0.82 -4.56 -4.48
CA LEU A 150 0.07 -3.37 -4.88
C LEU A 150 -1.26 -3.70 -5.56
N PHE A 151 -1.27 -4.42 -6.68
CA PHE A 151 -2.50 -4.59 -7.45
C PHE A 151 -3.53 -5.50 -6.77
N ILE A 152 -3.12 -6.62 -6.15
CA ILE A 152 -4.06 -7.49 -5.45
C ILE A 152 -4.64 -6.79 -4.19
N PRO A 153 -3.83 -6.18 -3.30
CA PRO A 153 -4.36 -5.51 -2.11
C PRO A 153 -5.26 -4.30 -2.39
N TYR A 154 -5.03 -3.60 -3.50
CA TYR A 154 -5.74 -2.37 -3.86
C TYR A 154 -6.54 -2.49 -5.16
N LYS A 155 -6.91 -3.71 -5.55
CA LYS A 155 -7.55 -4.03 -6.84
C LYS A 155 -8.74 -3.13 -7.14
N ASP A 156 -9.68 -3.05 -6.20
CA ASP A 156 -10.92 -2.31 -6.38
C ASP A 156 -10.66 -0.82 -6.59
N ILE A 157 -9.62 -0.27 -5.95
CA ILE A 157 -9.23 1.15 -6.08
C ILE A 157 -8.66 1.43 -7.48
N PHE A 158 -7.85 0.52 -8.02
CA PHE A 158 -7.34 0.65 -9.39
C PHE A 158 -8.46 0.53 -10.43
N LEU A 159 -9.43 -0.36 -10.22
CA LEU A 159 -10.59 -0.47 -11.09
C LEU A 159 -11.42 0.82 -11.05
N GLU A 160 -11.74 1.33 -9.86
CA GLU A 160 -12.45 2.60 -9.68
C GLU A 160 -11.68 3.78 -10.31
N PHE A 161 -10.35 3.80 -10.19
CA PHE A 161 -9.53 4.81 -10.82
C PHE A 161 -9.60 4.74 -12.35
N MET A 162 -9.49 3.54 -12.94
CA MET A 162 -9.60 3.38 -14.40
C MET A 162 -11.01 3.70 -14.92
N GLU A 163 -12.07 3.36 -14.19
CA GLU A 163 -13.44 3.79 -14.49
C GLU A 163 -13.56 5.31 -14.45
N THR A 164 -12.97 5.95 -13.44
CA THR A 164 -12.89 7.41 -13.35
C THR A 164 -12.18 7.98 -14.57
N ILE A 165 -11.04 7.41 -15.01
CA ILE A 165 -10.34 7.85 -16.23
C ILE A 165 -11.17 7.59 -17.50
N ARG A 166 -12.07 6.61 -17.53
CA ARG A 166 -12.94 6.38 -18.70
C ARG A 166 -14.10 7.37 -18.79
N ASP A 167 -14.54 7.94 -17.68
CA ASP A 167 -15.60 8.97 -17.66
C ASP A 167 -15.17 10.22 -18.46
N PRO A 168 -15.90 10.62 -19.52
CA PRO A 168 -15.61 11.85 -20.26
C PRO A 168 -15.69 13.14 -19.43
N GLN A 169 -16.38 13.12 -18.28
CA GLN A 169 -16.49 14.27 -17.37
C GLN A 169 -15.33 14.41 -16.39
N SER A 170 -14.46 13.40 -16.27
CA SER A 170 -13.28 13.48 -15.40
C SER A 170 -12.07 14.10 -16.09
N PHE A 171 -11.17 14.70 -15.29
CA PHE A 171 -9.92 15.33 -15.76
C PHE A 171 -10.12 16.39 -16.86
N GLN A 172 -11.25 17.11 -16.84
CA GLN A 172 -11.54 18.20 -17.78
C GLN A 172 -10.74 19.47 -17.44
N LEU A 173 -9.43 19.47 -17.73
CA LEU A 173 -8.51 20.58 -17.46
C LEU A 173 -8.96 21.94 -18.01
N ASN A 174 -9.71 21.97 -19.12
CA ASN A 174 -10.24 23.21 -19.69
C ASN A 174 -11.33 23.85 -18.84
N LYS A 175 -12.06 23.06 -18.04
CA LYS A 175 -13.19 23.51 -17.23
C LYS A 175 -12.87 23.55 -15.74
N ASN A 176 -12.05 22.61 -15.28
CA ASN A 176 -11.76 22.41 -13.87
C ASN A 176 -10.38 22.96 -13.47
N GLY A 177 -9.52 23.28 -14.45
CA GLY A 177 -8.14 23.66 -14.21
C GLY A 177 -7.33 22.57 -13.51
N HIS A 178 -6.24 22.97 -12.86
CA HIS A 178 -5.38 22.04 -12.12
C HIS A 178 -5.89 21.76 -10.70
N MET A 179 -5.69 20.52 -10.27
CA MET A 179 -5.96 20.01 -8.91
C MET A 179 -4.67 19.40 -8.37
N MET A 180 -3.98 20.10 -7.47
CA MET A 180 -2.63 19.77 -7.02
C MET A 180 -2.63 19.32 -5.56
N LEU A 181 -2.20 18.09 -5.28
CA LEU A 181 -1.94 17.65 -3.90
C LEU A 181 -0.60 18.23 -3.42
N SER A 182 -0.60 18.94 -2.29
CA SER A 182 0.54 19.75 -1.87
C SER A 182 1.10 19.38 -0.48
N THR A 183 2.41 19.52 -0.36
CA THR A 183 3.18 19.50 0.90
C THR A 183 4.07 20.74 1.07
N GLU A 184 3.83 21.80 0.29
CA GLU A 184 4.46 23.10 0.50
C GLU A 184 4.03 23.70 1.84
N ARG A 185 4.85 24.60 2.39
CA ARG A 185 4.67 25.16 3.73
C ARG A 185 3.27 25.73 3.99
N ASP A 186 2.75 26.56 3.09
CA ASP A 186 1.46 27.25 3.27
C ASP A 186 0.25 26.37 2.90
N SER A 187 0.51 25.35 2.08
CA SER A 187 -0.49 24.43 1.54
C SER A 187 -0.27 22.98 2.02
N TYR A 188 0.37 22.80 3.17
CA TYR A 188 0.78 21.49 3.68
C TYR A 188 -0.43 20.58 3.92
N ASN A 189 -0.40 19.40 3.28
CA ASN A 189 -1.47 18.41 3.33
C ASN A 189 -2.83 18.96 2.84
N LYS A 190 -2.81 19.79 1.79
CA LYS A 190 -4.02 20.33 1.15
C LYS A 190 -4.03 20.01 -0.33
N ILE A 191 -5.22 20.05 -0.93
CA ILE A 191 -5.35 20.12 -2.39
C ILE A 191 -5.55 21.58 -2.80
N LEU A 192 -4.71 22.06 -3.71
CA LEU A 192 -4.86 23.34 -4.38
C LEU A 192 -5.71 23.14 -5.65
N ILE A 193 -6.78 23.91 -5.79
CA ILE A 193 -7.62 23.91 -7.00
C ILE A 193 -7.55 25.23 -7.75
N SER A 194 -7.90 25.17 -9.03
CA SER A 194 -8.06 26.34 -9.88
C SER A 194 -9.18 27.26 -9.39
N GLY A 195 -8.96 28.57 -9.50
CA GLY A 195 -9.98 29.57 -9.17
C GLY A 195 -11.16 29.51 -10.14
N ASP A 196 -10.87 29.15 -11.39
CA ASP A 196 -11.76 29.20 -12.55
C ASP A 196 -12.54 27.89 -12.76
N MET A 197 -12.47 26.96 -11.80
CA MET A 197 -13.25 25.72 -11.84
C MET A 197 -14.76 26.02 -11.91
N GLU A 198 -15.47 25.34 -12.82
CA GLU A 198 -16.92 25.46 -12.99
C GLU A 198 -17.68 25.21 -11.67
N TYR A 199 -18.80 25.92 -11.47
CA TYR A 199 -19.48 26.00 -10.17
C TYR A 199 -19.95 24.64 -9.62
N GLU A 200 -20.58 23.80 -10.44
CA GLU A 200 -21.08 22.49 -10.02
C GLU A 200 -19.97 21.53 -9.56
N PRO A 201 -18.92 21.25 -10.35
CA PRO A 201 -17.82 20.39 -9.90
C PRO A 201 -17.08 21.01 -8.71
N LYS A 202 -16.96 22.34 -8.66
CA LYS A 202 -16.33 23.07 -7.55
C LYS A 202 -17.03 22.84 -6.21
N ALA A 203 -18.36 22.91 -6.18
CA ALA A 203 -19.12 22.71 -4.94
C ALA A 203 -18.94 21.29 -4.39
N ALA A 204 -18.96 20.28 -5.26
CA ALA A 204 -18.73 18.90 -4.85
C ALA A 204 -17.28 18.65 -4.40
N TYR A 205 -16.31 19.22 -5.12
CA TYR A 205 -14.89 18.99 -4.86
C TYR A 205 -14.41 19.64 -3.55
N LEU A 206 -14.95 20.82 -3.19
CA LEU A 206 -14.61 21.55 -1.96
C LEU A 206 -15.04 20.85 -0.66
N ASN A 207 -15.85 19.80 -0.75
CA ASN A 207 -16.26 19.05 0.44
C ASN A 207 -15.03 18.50 1.17
N PRO A 208 -14.93 18.73 2.50
CA PRO A 208 -13.86 18.17 3.31
C PRO A 208 -13.75 16.66 3.12
N THR A 209 -12.53 16.17 2.98
CA THR A 209 -12.23 14.75 2.84
C THR A 209 -11.26 14.30 3.91
N ALA A 210 -11.25 12.99 4.17
CA ALA A 210 -10.39 12.39 5.16
C ALA A 210 -8.91 12.52 4.81
N GLY A 211 -8.06 12.54 5.84
CA GLY A 211 -6.61 12.57 5.70
C GLY A 211 -6.01 13.89 5.19
N LEU A 212 -6.82 14.84 4.72
CA LEU A 212 -6.39 16.15 4.25
C LEU A 212 -6.75 17.26 5.24
N SER A 213 -5.91 18.29 5.29
CA SER A 213 -6.15 19.50 6.08
C SER A 213 -7.23 20.40 5.47
N GLY A 214 -7.47 20.28 4.16
CA GLY A 214 -8.50 21.02 3.46
C GLY A 214 -8.23 21.12 1.95
N ILE A 215 -9.12 21.83 1.27
CA ILE A 215 -9.04 22.11 -0.16
C ILE A 215 -9.13 23.63 -0.31
N THR A 216 -8.16 24.22 -1.00
CA THR A 216 -8.02 25.68 -1.09
C THR A 216 -7.77 26.12 -2.52
N PHE A 217 -8.13 27.36 -2.84
CA PHE A 217 -7.80 27.95 -4.14
C PHE A 217 -6.32 28.35 -4.21
N GLY A 218 -5.76 28.33 -5.41
CA GLY A 218 -4.43 28.88 -5.66
C GLY A 218 -3.59 28.09 -6.66
N ALA A 219 -4.10 27.01 -7.26
CA ALA A 219 -3.33 26.19 -8.19
C ALA A 219 -2.80 27.02 -9.38
N ASP A 220 -3.64 27.85 -9.99
CA ASP A 220 -3.25 28.60 -11.20
C ASP A 220 -2.18 29.64 -10.90
N ARG A 221 -2.33 30.37 -9.79
CA ARG A 221 -1.35 31.36 -9.35
C ARG A 221 -0.01 30.68 -9.01
N HIS A 222 -0.06 29.61 -8.23
CA HIS A 222 1.13 28.84 -7.86
C HIS A 222 1.88 28.33 -9.10
N LEU A 223 1.15 27.78 -10.06
CA LEU A 223 1.72 27.26 -11.29
C LEU A 223 2.28 28.39 -12.18
N ALA A 224 1.60 29.52 -12.28
CA ALA A 224 2.09 30.68 -13.03
C ALA A 224 3.34 31.33 -12.41
N ASP A 225 3.46 31.29 -11.08
CA ASP A 225 4.63 31.81 -10.36
C ASP A 225 5.88 30.91 -10.56
N ASN A 226 5.68 29.61 -10.83
CA ASN A 226 6.76 28.63 -10.92
C ASN A 226 7.10 28.17 -12.36
N PHE A 227 6.15 28.24 -13.30
CA PHE A 227 6.29 27.74 -14.67
C PHE A 227 5.93 28.81 -15.71
N THR A 228 6.63 28.78 -16.84
CA THR A 228 6.30 29.63 -17.99
C THR A 228 5.01 29.18 -18.67
N SER A 229 4.34 30.09 -19.40
CA SER A 229 3.13 29.75 -20.15
C SER A 229 3.32 28.61 -21.16
N SER A 230 4.53 28.45 -21.72
CA SER A 230 4.86 27.34 -22.62
C SER A 230 4.95 26.01 -21.88
N GLU A 231 5.58 25.99 -20.70
CA GLU A 231 5.67 24.78 -19.85
C GLU A 231 4.30 24.35 -19.35
N LEU A 232 3.46 25.30 -18.93
CA LEU A 232 2.07 25.03 -18.52
C LEU A 232 1.24 24.45 -19.67
N LYS A 233 1.42 24.97 -20.89
CA LYS A 233 0.80 24.41 -22.09
C LYS A 233 1.27 22.98 -22.33
N GLN A 234 2.58 22.71 -22.22
CA GLN A 234 3.14 21.37 -22.37
C GLN A 234 2.58 20.39 -21.32
N ILE A 235 2.55 20.79 -20.03
CA ILE A 235 1.98 19.99 -18.94
C ILE A 235 0.53 19.63 -19.25
N LYS A 236 -0.28 20.62 -19.64
CA LYS A 236 -1.69 20.43 -19.98
C LYS A 236 -1.87 19.48 -21.16
N GLU A 237 -1.10 19.65 -22.23
CA GLU A 237 -1.13 18.76 -23.39
C GLU A 237 -0.74 17.33 -23.02
N THR A 238 0.26 17.14 -22.16
CA THR A 238 0.65 15.81 -21.68
C THR A 238 -0.46 15.13 -20.89
N ILE A 239 -1.10 15.84 -19.95
CA ILE A 239 -2.21 15.26 -19.16
C ILE A 239 -3.39 14.89 -20.07
N ILE A 240 -3.72 15.73 -21.05
CA ILE A 240 -4.78 15.44 -22.03
C ILE A 240 -4.43 14.20 -22.87
N LYS A 241 -3.19 14.05 -23.32
CA LYS A 241 -2.73 12.85 -24.03
C LYS A 241 -2.86 11.59 -23.18
N LEU A 242 -2.43 11.66 -21.92
CA LEU A 242 -2.58 10.55 -20.97
C LEU A 242 -4.06 10.20 -20.76
N LYS A 243 -4.93 11.20 -20.59
CA LYS A 243 -6.38 11.00 -20.45
C LYS A 243 -6.96 10.27 -21.64
N ILE A 244 -6.66 10.71 -22.86
CA ILE A 244 -7.13 10.05 -24.09
C ILE A 244 -6.67 8.59 -24.10
N LEU A 245 -5.37 8.37 -23.91
CA LEU A 245 -4.77 7.04 -23.94
C LEU A 245 -5.36 6.07 -22.91
N PHE A 246 -5.38 6.46 -21.63
CA PHE A 246 -5.86 5.59 -20.55
C PHE A 246 -7.39 5.45 -20.54
N SER A 247 -8.12 6.34 -21.20
CA SER A 247 -9.56 6.16 -21.41
C SER A 247 -9.87 5.12 -22.50
N SER A 248 -8.98 4.95 -23.48
CA SER A 248 -9.16 4.01 -24.60
C SER A 248 -8.46 2.67 -24.45
N ILE A 249 -7.62 2.52 -23.42
CA ILE A 249 -6.84 1.30 -23.23
C ILE A 249 -7.72 0.14 -22.75
N ASP A 250 -7.51 -1.02 -23.36
CA ASP A 250 -8.05 -2.28 -22.84
C ASP A 250 -7.13 -2.82 -21.75
N TYR A 251 -7.71 -3.34 -20.69
CA TYR A 251 -6.98 -3.98 -19.61
C TYR A 251 -7.83 -5.12 -19.02
N ASP A 252 -7.16 -6.14 -18.48
CA ASP A 252 -7.83 -7.25 -17.80
C ASP A 252 -8.07 -6.88 -16.32
N PRO A 253 -9.33 -6.81 -15.86
CA PRO A 253 -9.64 -6.56 -14.45
C PRO A 253 -9.06 -7.60 -13.48
N MET A 254 -8.74 -8.81 -13.94
CA MET A 254 -8.06 -9.84 -13.14
C MET A 254 -6.54 -9.66 -13.11
N PHE A 255 -5.98 -8.97 -14.09
CA PHE A 255 -4.56 -8.78 -14.28
C PHE A 255 -4.22 -7.30 -14.55
N LEU A 256 -4.30 -6.49 -13.48
CA LEU A 256 -4.15 -5.03 -13.56
C LEU A 256 -2.79 -4.54 -14.07
N PHE A 257 -1.75 -5.37 -14.05
CA PHE A 257 -0.47 -5.02 -14.67
C PHE A 257 -0.60 -4.82 -16.19
N SER A 258 -1.64 -5.37 -16.83
CA SER A 258 -1.93 -5.09 -18.24
C SER A 258 -2.18 -3.61 -18.53
N ILE A 259 -2.57 -2.80 -17.52
CA ILE A 259 -2.68 -1.33 -17.67
C ILE A 259 -1.32 -0.74 -18.09
N ILE A 260 -0.23 -1.23 -17.49
CA ILE A 260 1.13 -0.79 -17.80
C ILE A 260 1.59 -1.40 -19.12
N GLU A 261 1.41 -2.71 -19.31
CA GLU A 261 1.84 -3.40 -20.55
C GLU A 261 1.18 -2.83 -21.79
N ASN A 262 -0.12 -2.56 -21.75
CA ASN A 262 -0.87 -2.08 -22.92
C ASN A 262 -0.64 -0.59 -23.18
N SER A 263 -0.19 0.19 -22.18
CA SER A 263 0.08 1.61 -22.35
C SER A 263 1.51 1.89 -22.83
N ALA A 264 2.46 1.01 -22.51
CA ALA A 264 3.85 1.15 -22.89
C ALA A 264 4.06 1.37 -24.40
N PRO A 265 3.53 0.54 -25.32
CA PRO A 265 3.78 0.70 -26.75
C PRO A 265 3.38 2.06 -27.32
N VAL A 266 2.35 2.69 -26.74
CA VAL A 266 1.82 3.97 -27.20
C VAL A 266 2.51 5.15 -26.50
N LEU A 267 3.02 4.94 -25.29
CA LEU A 267 3.79 5.92 -24.52
C LEU A 267 5.31 5.82 -24.73
N ASN A 268 5.76 4.91 -25.60
CA ASN A 268 7.17 4.71 -25.92
C ASN A 268 7.83 6.03 -26.32
N THR A 269 8.65 6.56 -25.42
CA THR A 269 9.58 7.63 -25.73
C THR A 269 10.71 7.01 -26.54
N SER A 270 10.92 7.48 -27.77
CA SER A 270 11.90 6.92 -28.73
C SER A 270 13.36 6.96 -28.25
N GLN A 271 13.61 7.45 -27.03
CA GLN A 271 14.89 7.34 -26.33
C GLN A 271 14.63 6.78 -24.92
N PRO A 272 15.28 5.67 -24.53
CA PRO A 272 15.30 5.26 -23.13
C PRO A 272 15.92 6.39 -22.33
N ILE A 273 15.20 6.92 -21.33
CA ILE A 273 15.78 7.88 -20.42
C ILE A 273 16.77 7.11 -19.55
N THR A 274 18.00 7.08 -20.01
CA THR A 274 19.12 6.55 -19.25
C THR A 274 19.44 7.59 -18.20
N PHE A 275 19.28 7.19 -16.93
CA PHE A 275 20.08 7.78 -15.86
C PHE A 275 21.53 7.84 -16.38
N ASN A 276 22.26 8.94 -16.18
CA ASN A 276 23.65 9.05 -16.61
C ASN A 276 24.49 7.98 -15.89
N LEU A 277 24.51 6.77 -16.45
CA LEU A 277 25.11 5.54 -15.91
C LEU A 277 26.62 5.52 -16.05
N GLU A 278 27.21 6.49 -16.76
CA GLU A 278 28.63 6.46 -17.12
C GLU A 278 29.59 6.82 -15.97
N ASN A 279 29.11 7.43 -14.87
CA ASN A 279 29.99 7.83 -13.75
C ASN A 279 29.91 6.97 -12.49
N ASP A 280 29.02 5.96 -12.42
CA ASP A 280 28.74 5.22 -11.18
C ASP A 280 29.38 3.83 -11.11
N ARG A 281 30.53 3.63 -11.78
CA ARG A 281 31.41 2.46 -11.53
C ARG A 281 32.07 2.48 -10.13
N MET A 282 31.70 3.40 -9.25
CA MET A 282 32.05 3.38 -7.84
C MET A 282 30.79 3.19 -6.99
N ASP A 283 30.39 1.93 -6.81
CA ASP A 283 29.35 1.48 -5.89
C ASP A 283 29.67 1.86 -4.43
N LYS A 284 29.44 3.11 -4.07
CA LYS A 284 29.04 3.45 -2.70
C LYS A 284 27.52 3.57 -2.71
N ARG A 285 26.84 2.65 -2.03
CA ARG A 285 25.40 2.76 -1.72
C ARG A 285 25.12 4.17 -1.22
N MET A 286 24.49 5.00 -2.05
CA MET A 286 24.07 6.30 -1.61
C MET A 286 22.92 6.13 -0.61
N PRO A 287 22.88 6.92 0.48
CA PRO A 287 21.84 6.80 1.50
C PRO A 287 20.42 7.17 1.01
N LYS A 288 20.29 7.70 -0.21
CA LYS A 288 19.06 8.21 -0.81
C LYS A 288 18.98 7.81 -2.28
N GLU A 289 17.85 7.24 -2.69
CA GLU A 289 17.57 6.94 -4.11
C GLU A 289 16.93 8.15 -4.79
N SER A 290 17.25 8.42 -6.07
CA SER A 290 16.55 9.48 -6.80
C SER A 290 15.21 8.98 -7.33
N ILE A 291 14.12 9.49 -6.77
CA ILE A 291 12.77 9.19 -7.25
C ILE A 291 12.53 9.84 -8.61
N PHE A 292 12.85 11.13 -8.76
CA PHE A 292 12.71 11.87 -10.01
C PHE A 292 14.07 12.01 -10.72
N ILE A 293 14.07 11.95 -12.04
CA ILE A 293 15.25 12.19 -12.90
C ILE A 293 15.69 13.64 -12.73
N SER A 294 14.73 14.57 -12.69
CA SER A 294 14.99 15.99 -12.42
C SER A 294 15.64 16.27 -11.05
N ALA A 295 15.69 15.27 -10.15
CA ALA A 295 16.22 15.37 -8.80
C ALA A 295 17.58 14.67 -8.60
N GLU A 296 18.17 14.06 -9.63
CA GLU A 296 19.40 13.25 -9.52
C GLU A 296 20.58 14.02 -8.89
N ASN A 297 20.73 15.29 -9.24
CA ASN A 297 21.79 16.15 -8.68
C ASN A 297 21.63 16.45 -7.17
N ARG A 298 20.52 16.02 -6.54
CA ARG A 298 20.20 16.25 -5.11
C ARG A 298 20.23 14.98 -4.26
N MET A 299 20.85 13.90 -4.76
CA MET A 299 20.99 12.66 -3.99
C MET A 299 21.85 12.81 -2.72
N ASN A 300 22.75 13.80 -2.70
CA ASN A 300 23.64 14.05 -1.55
C ASN A 300 23.08 15.06 -0.53
N SER A 301 21.92 15.69 -0.81
CA SER A 301 21.31 16.65 0.10
C SER A 301 20.19 15.99 0.90
N PHE A 302 20.23 16.19 2.22
CA PHE A 302 19.20 15.73 3.16
C PHE A 302 18.58 16.93 3.87
N LYS A 303 17.26 16.93 3.95
CA LYS A 303 16.49 17.93 4.68
C LYS A 303 15.80 17.28 5.85
N GLU A 304 16.11 17.78 7.04
CA GLU A 304 15.45 17.35 8.26
C GLU A 304 13.98 17.76 8.25
N TRP A 305 13.17 16.96 8.93
CA TRP A 305 11.76 17.24 9.05
C TRP A 305 11.53 18.50 9.91
N PRO A 306 10.86 19.55 9.41
CA PRO A 306 10.66 20.77 10.18
C PRO A 306 9.82 20.53 11.44
N GLN A 307 10.20 21.17 12.55
CA GLN A 307 9.47 21.05 13.83
C GLN A 307 8.03 21.56 13.75
N GLU A 308 7.77 22.51 12.85
CA GLU A 308 6.44 23.06 12.56
C GLU A 308 5.43 21.98 12.11
N PHE A 309 5.91 20.95 11.42
CA PHE A 309 5.09 19.83 10.91
C PHE A 309 5.20 18.63 11.84
N LYS A 310 4.53 18.71 13.00
CA LYS A 310 4.58 17.63 14.00
C LYS A 310 4.08 16.29 13.43
N ARG A 311 4.96 15.30 13.42
CA ARG A 311 4.62 13.91 13.07
C ARG A 311 4.03 13.18 14.27
N GLN A 312 3.06 12.33 14.00
CA GLN A 312 2.39 11.49 14.98
C GLN A 312 2.25 10.07 14.42
N THR A 313 2.16 9.08 15.31
CA THR A 313 1.81 7.73 14.87
C THR A 313 0.32 7.66 14.55
N LYS A 314 -0.07 6.71 13.70
CA LYS A 314 -1.47 6.45 13.38
C LYS A 314 -2.33 6.31 14.64
N ALA A 315 -1.86 5.52 15.61
CA ALA A 315 -2.56 5.31 16.88
C ALA A 315 -2.69 6.59 17.72
N GLN A 316 -1.68 7.46 17.74
CA GLN A 316 -1.76 8.76 18.43
C GLN A 316 -2.83 9.65 17.80
N SER A 317 -2.87 9.70 16.47
CA SER A 317 -3.86 10.48 15.71
C SER A 317 -5.28 9.95 15.98
N GLU A 318 -5.49 8.63 15.88
CA GLU A 318 -6.79 7.98 16.11
C GLU A 318 -7.28 8.07 17.57
N ASN A 319 -6.38 8.03 18.54
CA ASN A 319 -6.73 8.18 19.96
C ASN A 319 -7.03 9.64 20.37
N SER A 320 -6.54 10.62 19.60
CA SER A 320 -6.85 12.04 19.83
C SER A 320 -8.26 12.43 19.36
N GLY A 321 -8.87 11.61 18.48
CA GLY A 321 -10.25 11.74 18.08
C GLY A 321 -11.19 11.43 19.25
N ILE A 322 -11.84 12.47 19.80
CA ILE A 322 -12.87 12.29 20.82
C ILE A 322 -13.93 11.35 20.24
N ARG A 323 -14.04 10.14 20.78
CA ARG A 323 -15.17 9.23 20.53
C ARG A 323 -16.41 9.89 21.13
N GLU A 324 -17.04 10.81 20.40
CA GLU A 324 -18.36 11.26 20.76
C GLU A 324 -19.26 10.03 20.76
N LYS A 325 -19.64 9.58 21.96
CA LYS A 325 -20.77 8.66 22.15
C LYS A 325 -22.02 9.42 21.72
N SER A 326 -22.23 9.56 20.41
CA SER A 326 -23.44 10.16 19.90
C SER A 326 -24.61 9.27 20.33
N ARG A 327 -25.54 9.88 21.08
CA ARG A 327 -26.85 9.30 21.33
C ARG A 327 -27.49 9.13 19.96
N LEU A 328 -27.53 7.89 19.47
CA LEU A 328 -28.27 7.53 18.27
C LEU A 328 -29.66 8.15 18.33
N TYR A 329 -29.99 8.95 17.31
CA TYR A 329 -31.37 9.21 16.93
C TYR A 329 -31.96 7.86 16.52
N GLN A 330 -32.59 7.17 17.48
CA GLN A 330 -33.42 6.02 17.20
C GLN A 330 -34.72 6.55 16.58
N PRO A 331 -35.13 6.09 15.38
CA PRO A 331 -36.41 6.46 14.83
C PRO A 331 -37.52 6.07 15.81
N LYS A 332 -38.39 7.03 16.14
CA LYS A 332 -39.57 6.82 17.00
C LYS A 332 -40.56 5.89 16.28
N LYS A 333 -40.40 4.58 16.47
CA LYS A 333 -41.43 3.54 16.57
C LYS A 333 -40.74 2.18 16.52
N GLN A 334 -40.44 1.65 17.69
CA GLN A 334 -40.37 0.20 17.87
C GLN A 334 -41.43 -0.14 18.90
N GLU A 335 -42.45 -0.88 18.46
CA GLU A 335 -43.41 -1.52 19.35
C GLU A 335 -42.65 -2.36 20.37
N LYS A 336 -43.02 -2.16 21.64
CA LYS A 336 -42.41 -2.78 22.80
C LYS A 336 -42.60 -4.30 22.72
N LEU A 337 -41.56 -5.02 22.31
CA LEU A 337 -41.40 -6.42 22.72
C LEU A 337 -40.70 -6.44 24.07
N VAL A 338 -41.47 -6.77 25.11
CA VAL A 338 -41.02 -6.95 26.48
C VAL A 338 -39.99 -8.08 26.51
N LYS A 339 -38.76 -7.77 26.95
CA LYS A 339 -37.78 -8.79 27.36
C LYS A 339 -37.77 -8.89 28.90
N PRO A 340 -37.73 -10.12 29.46
CA PRO A 340 -37.67 -10.30 30.90
C PRO A 340 -36.32 -9.85 31.48
N ALA A 341 -36.36 -9.39 32.72
CA ALA A 341 -35.21 -8.91 33.47
C ALA A 341 -34.22 -10.04 33.77
N VAL A 342 -32.95 -9.85 33.39
CA VAL A 342 -31.82 -10.62 33.92
C VAL A 342 -30.67 -9.66 34.25
N MET A 343 -30.04 -9.96 35.37
CA MET A 343 -29.19 -9.12 36.21
C MET A 343 -28.01 -8.44 35.51
N LYS A 344 -27.63 -7.27 36.05
CA LYS A 344 -26.40 -6.54 35.74
C LYS A 344 -25.18 -7.43 35.98
N LEU A 345 -24.61 -8.00 34.93
CA LEU A 345 -23.21 -8.42 34.91
C LEU A 345 -22.36 -7.27 34.35
N GLN A 346 -21.36 -6.84 35.10
CA GLN A 346 -20.31 -5.94 34.62
C GLN A 346 -19.61 -6.60 33.43
N LYS A 347 -19.85 -6.11 32.22
CA LYS A 347 -19.12 -6.51 31.03
C LYS A 347 -17.80 -5.75 31.01
N LYS A 348 -16.68 -6.46 31.21
CA LYS A 348 -15.39 -6.07 30.64
C LYS A 348 -15.62 -5.90 29.13
N GLU A 349 -15.05 -4.84 28.54
CA GLU A 349 -15.07 -4.62 27.10
C GLU A 349 -14.47 -5.86 26.41
N GLU A 350 -15.33 -6.68 25.81
CA GLU A 350 -14.90 -7.72 24.89
C GLU A 350 -14.49 -7.00 23.60
N GLU A 351 -13.18 -6.99 23.34
CA GLU A 351 -12.66 -6.76 22.00
C GLU A 351 -13.38 -7.70 21.03
N PHE A 352 -14.01 -7.13 20.01
CA PHE A 352 -14.63 -7.92 18.95
C PHE A 352 -13.54 -8.45 18.02
N GLN A 353 -12.87 -9.52 18.44
CA GLN A 353 -12.02 -10.34 17.59
C GLN A 353 -12.88 -11.51 17.07
N LEU A 354 -12.79 -11.83 15.77
CA LEU A 354 -13.47 -12.98 15.17
C LEU A 354 -13.13 -14.23 15.99
N ARG A 355 -14.14 -14.87 16.61
CA ARG A 355 -13.97 -16.02 17.53
C ARG A 355 -13.22 -17.23 16.93
N THR A 356 -12.98 -17.23 15.62
CA THR A 356 -12.24 -18.25 14.88
C THR A 356 -10.74 -18.00 14.76
N MET A 357 -10.21 -16.87 15.23
CA MET A 357 -8.77 -16.53 15.18
C MET A 357 -8.09 -16.44 16.56
N ASN A 358 -8.79 -16.80 17.65
CA ASN A 358 -8.17 -16.83 18.97
C ASN A 358 -7.40 -18.15 19.14
N HIS A 359 -6.07 -18.04 19.15
CA HIS A 359 -5.19 -19.11 19.63
C HIS A 359 -5.42 -19.28 21.14
N PRO A 360 -5.84 -20.47 21.61
CA PRO A 360 -6.00 -20.71 23.03
C PRO A 360 -4.63 -20.65 23.73
N PHE A 361 -4.58 -20.11 24.94
CA PHE A 361 -3.41 -20.31 25.79
C PHE A 361 -3.41 -21.77 26.26
N VAL A 362 -2.28 -22.46 26.08
CA VAL A 362 -2.14 -23.87 26.48
C VAL A 362 -0.89 -24.06 27.33
N GLU A 363 -0.99 -24.95 28.31
CA GLU A 363 0.13 -25.32 29.16
C GLU A 363 1.23 -26.02 28.35
N LYS A 364 2.47 -25.67 28.65
CA LYS A 364 3.64 -26.28 28.02
C LYS A 364 3.81 -27.72 28.48
N LYS A 365 3.57 -28.66 27.57
CA LYS A 365 3.77 -30.10 27.78
C LYS A 365 5.13 -30.55 27.23
N PRO A 366 5.83 -31.50 27.89
CA PRO A 366 7.04 -32.10 27.34
C PRO A 366 6.68 -32.91 26.09
N LEU A 367 7.52 -32.81 25.06
CA LEU A 367 7.32 -33.53 23.79
C LEU A 367 7.38 -35.05 24.04
N PRO A 368 6.37 -35.84 23.60
CA PRO A 368 6.40 -37.28 23.74
C PRO A 368 7.51 -37.90 22.88
N TYR A 369 7.94 -39.11 23.23
CA TYR A 369 8.93 -39.84 22.44
C TYR A 369 8.43 -40.05 21.02
N MET A 370 9.21 -39.60 20.03
CA MET A 370 8.89 -39.79 18.62
C MET A 370 9.50 -41.09 18.12
N PRO A 371 8.70 -42.02 17.55
CA PRO A 371 9.21 -43.22 16.91
C PRO A 371 10.22 -42.88 15.80
N HIS A 372 11.20 -43.76 15.58
CA HIS A 372 12.25 -43.55 14.57
C HIS A 372 12.13 -44.50 13.37
N ASP A 373 11.42 -45.62 13.54
CA ASP A 373 11.54 -46.76 12.64
C ASP A 373 10.37 -46.90 11.67
N ASN A 374 9.18 -46.37 12.01
CA ASN A 374 7.96 -46.54 11.24
C ASN A 374 7.30 -45.19 10.93
N VAL A 375 7.16 -44.86 9.64
CA VAL A 375 6.54 -43.61 9.15
C VAL A 375 5.10 -43.48 9.65
N MET A 376 4.34 -44.58 9.68
CA MET A 376 2.97 -44.58 10.18
C MET A 376 2.89 -44.23 11.66
N GLU A 377 3.79 -44.80 12.48
CA GLU A 377 3.84 -44.48 13.91
C GLU A 377 4.26 -43.03 14.15
N ILE A 378 5.15 -42.48 13.31
CA ILE A 378 5.55 -41.07 13.37
C ILE A 378 4.34 -40.17 13.08
N LEU A 379 3.60 -40.43 12.00
CA LEU A 379 2.42 -39.64 11.61
C LEU A 379 1.28 -39.74 12.63
N LEU A 380 1.04 -40.93 13.19
CA LEU A 380 0.06 -41.11 14.27
C LEU A 380 0.49 -40.39 15.56
N THR A 381 1.79 -40.33 15.84
CA THR A 381 2.32 -39.54 16.96
C THR A 381 2.11 -38.04 16.74
N LEU A 382 2.31 -37.53 15.51
CA LEU A 382 1.99 -36.14 15.18
C LEU A 382 0.50 -35.84 15.34
N LYS A 383 -0.37 -36.74 14.85
CA LYS A 383 -1.83 -36.63 15.01
C LYS A 383 -2.20 -36.48 16.48
N LYS A 384 -1.68 -37.37 17.33
CA LYS A 384 -1.91 -37.34 18.78
C LYS A 384 -1.45 -36.05 19.44
N ILE A 385 -0.29 -35.52 19.06
CA ILE A 385 0.23 -34.24 19.58
C ILE A 385 -0.71 -33.07 19.23
N VAL A 386 -1.30 -33.07 18.02
CA VAL A 386 -2.26 -32.04 17.61
C VAL A 386 -3.59 -32.20 18.35
N GLU A 387 -4.09 -33.43 18.52
CA GLU A 387 -5.33 -33.74 19.26
C GLU A 387 -5.24 -33.41 20.76
N GLU A 388 -4.08 -33.64 21.38
CA GLU A 388 -3.84 -33.35 22.80
C GLU A 388 -3.58 -31.85 23.09
N ASN A 389 -3.79 -30.98 22.10
CA ASN A 389 -3.65 -29.53 22.19
C ASN A 389 -2.28 -29.11 22.74
N TYR A 390 -1.18 -29.54 22.13
CA TYR A 390 0.14 -29.04 22.50
C TYR A 390 0.32 -27.57 22.10
N GLU A 391 1.25 -26.86 22.74
CA GLU A 391 1.64 -25.52 22.28
C GLU A 391 2.23 -25.61 20.86
N MET A 392 1.94 -24.60 20.03
CA MET A 392 2.38 -24.51 18.63
C MET A 392 3.90 -24.67 18.51
N ASN A 393 4.69 -24.07 19.40
CA ASN A 393 6.15 -24.21 19.37
C ASN A 393 6.58 -25.69 19.50
N THR A 394 5.93 -26.43 20.39
CA THR A 394 6.20 -27.87 20.61
C THR A 394 5.67 -28.71 19.44
N ILE A 395 4.54 -28.34 18.84
CA ILE A 395 4.07 -28.93 17.58
C ILE A 395 5.12 -28.72 16.48
N GLY A 396 5.64 -27.50 16.30
CA GLY A 396 6.67 -27.21 15.30
C GLY A 396 7.93 -28.06 15.47
N LYS A 397 8.39 -28.25 16.73
CA LYS A 397 9.51 -29.16 17.03
C LYS A 397 9.20 -30.61 16.71
N ALA A 398 7.99 -31.08 17.01
CA ALA A 398 7.56 -32.44 16.67
C ALA A 398 7.61 -32.66 15.15
N PHE A 399 7.12 -31.70 14.37
CA PHE A 399 7.15 -31.76 12.91
C PHE A 399 8.58 -31.76 12.35
N ASP A 400 9.50 -31.00 12.95
CA ASP A 400 10.91 -31.01 12.53
C ASP A 400 11.59 -32.37 12.78
N ILE A 401 11.35 -32.95 13.97
CA ILE A 401 11.86 -34.29 14.32
C ILE A 401 11.26 -35.35 13.38
N ALA A 402 9.95 -35.30 13.16
CA ALA A 402 9.24 -36.24 12.28
C ALA A 402 9.78 -36.17 10.86
N ARG A 403 9.95 -34.96 10.30
CA ARG A 403 10.56 -34.78 8.98
C ARG A 403 11.94 -35.41 8.92
N ASN A 404 12.79 -35.17 9.92
CA ASN A 404 14.15 -35.69 9.93
C ASN A 404 14.19 -37.22 10.03
N ASN A 405 13.25 -37.83 10.75
CA ASN A 405 13.12 -39.29 10.86
C ASN A 405 12.57 -39.92 9.56
N ILE A 406 11.52 -39.33 8.97
CA ILE A 406 10.93 -39.80 7.71
C ILE A 406 11.92 -39.64 6.54
N LYS A 407 12.62 -38.49 6.45
CA LYS A 407 13.61 -38.22 5.39
C LYS A 407 14.76 -39.25 5.36
N LYS A 408 15.11 -39.85 6.50
CA LYS A 408 16.12 -40.91 6.56
C LYS A 408 15.65 -42.22 5.92
N LYS A 409 14.35 -42.41 5.74
CA LYS A 409 13.73 -43.63 5.22
C LYS A 409 13.17 -43.45 3.82
N VAL A 410 12.60 -42.27 3.53
CA VAL A 410 11.97 -41.97 2.24
C VAL A 410 12.47 -40.61 1.74
N LEU A 411 13.12 -40.60 0.58
CA LEU A 411 13.76 -39.41 0.00
C LEU A 411 12.82 -38.56 -0.86
N HIS A 412 11.67 -39.09 -1.28
CA HIS A 412 10.82 -38.49 -2.33
C HIS A 412 9.31 -38.54 -2.03
N GLU A 413 8.91 -38.35 -0.77
CA GLU A 413 7.48 -38.20 -0.45
C GLU A 413 7.02 -36.75 -0.53
N ASN A 414 5.94 -36.52 -1.26
CA ASN A 414 5.39 -35.19 -1.57
C ASN A 414 5.09 -34.35 -0.32
N TYR A 415 4.80 -34.99 0.81
CA TYR A 415 4.43 -34.31 2.06
C TYR A 415 5.63 -33.93 2.97
N LEU A 416 6.88 -34.29 2.62
CA LEU A 416 8.07 -33.82 3.35
C LEU A 416 8.23 -32.29 3.30
N TRP A 417 7.77 -31.69 2.21
CA TRP A 417 7.74 -30.23 2.06
C TRP A 417 6.71 -29.60 3.02
N ASP A 418 5.52 -30.20 3.14
CA ASP A 418 4.48 -29.72 4.06
C ASP A 418 4.90 -29.87 5.52
N LEU A 419 5.54 -30.99 5.89
CA LEU A 419 6.12 -31.16 7.22
C LEU A 419 7.14 -30.05 7.54
N SER A 420 7.96 -29.67 6.56
CA SER A 420 8.92 -28.56 6.69
C SER A 420 8.23 -27.20 6.84
N LYS A 421 7.13 -27.00 6.12
CA LYS A 421 6.33 -25.78 6.18
C LYS A 421 5.72 -25.61 7.58
N TYR A 422 5.06 -26.65 8.11
CA TYR A 422 4.46 -26.59 9.45
C TYR A 422 5.48 -26.50 10.58
N ALA A 423 6.63 -27.19 10.45
CA ALA A 423 7.73 -27.03 11.39
C ALA A 423 8.18 -25.57 11.50
N ASN A 424 8.45 -24.93 10.36
CA ASN A 424 8.91 -23.53 10.33
C ASN A 424 7.84 -22.54 10.78
N LEU A 425 6.58 -22.79 10.41
CA LEU A 425 5.45 -21.92 10.77
C LEU A 425 5.25 -21.88 12.28
N TYR A 426 5.22 -23.06 12.93
CA TYR A 426 4.88 -23.16 14.35
C TYR A 426 6.09 -23.05 15.29
N GLN A 427 7.31 -23.30 14.84
CA GLN A 427 8.49 -23.14 15.70
C GLN A 427 8.79 -21.66 16.04
N ARG A 428 8.27 -20.73 15.23
CA ARG A 428 8.49 -19.27 15.38
C ARG A 428 7.39 -18.56 16.17
N THR A 429 6.35 -19.26 16.61
CA THR A 429 5.26 -18.65 17.38
C THR A 429 5.63 -18.46 18.86
N GLU A 430 4.97 -17.48 19.49
CA GLU A 430 5.16 -17.15 20.90
C GLU A 430 4.83 -18.36 21.81
N PRO A 431 5.53 -18.50 22.95
CA PRO A 431 5.31 -19.62 23.87
C PRO A 431 3.89 -19.64 24.44
N ASN A 432 3.39 -20.84 24.77
CA ASN A 432 2.06 -21.07 25.35
C ASN A 432 0.86 -20.75 24.45
N LEU A 433 1.04 -20.53 23.14
CA LEU A 433 -0.06 -20.43 22.18
C LEU A 433 -0.37 -21.81 21.58
N GLY A 434 -1.64 -22.21 21.58
CA GLY A 434 -2.16 -23.40 20.90
C GLY A 434 -2.73 -23.09 19.52
N LEU A 435 -3.05 -24.14 18.76
CA LEU A 435 -3.75 -24.02 17.48
C LEU A 435 -5.19 -23.53 17.71
N SER A 436 -5.69 -22.66 16.84
CA SER A 436 -7.11 -22.35 16.81
C SER A 436 -7.92 -23.59 16.40
N PRO A 437 -9.22 -23.70 16.75
CA PRO A 437 -10.03 -24.87 16.38
C PRO A 437 -10.06 -25.15 14.87
N LYS A 438 -9.97 -24.09 14.06
CA LYS A 438 -9.90 -24.19 12.60
C LYS A 438 -8.57 -24.80 12.15
N GLU A 439 -7.45 -24.28 12.64
CA GLU A 439 -6.11 -24.81 12.30
C GLU A 439 -5.91 -26.23 12.82
N THR A 440 -6.46 -26.58 13.99
CA THR A 440 -6.46 -27.96 14.49
C THR A 440 -7.16 -28.88 13.50
N THR A 441 -8.34 -28.49 13.01
CA THR A 441 -9.11 -29.30 12.06
C THR A 441 -8.36 -29.44 10.72
N GLU A 442 -7.86 -28.33 10.16
CA GLU A 442 -7.11 -28.33 8.89
C GLU A 442 -5.82 -29.17 9.00
N LEU A 443 -5.09 -29.06 10.10
CA LEU A 443 -3.85 -29.80 10.31
C LEU A 443 -4.11 -31.29 10.49
N LEU A 444 -5.18 -31.68 11.19
CA LEU A 444 -5.57 -33.09 11.32
C LEU A 444 -5.99 -33.70 9.99
N GLU A 445 -6.74 -32.96 9.17
CA GLU A 445 -7.11 -33.40 7.82
C GLU A 445 -5.87 -33.63 6.93
N GLU A 446 -4.85 -32.78 7.02
CA GLU A 446 -3.59 -32.98 6.30
C GLU A 446 -2.80 -34.18 6.79
N ILE A 447 -2.70 -34.38 8.11
CA ILE A 447 -2.05 -35.57 8.67
C ILE A 447 -2.78 -36.85 8.23
N ASP A 448 -4.11 -36.85 8.23
CA ASP A 448 -4.90 -38.00 7.78
C ASP A 448 -4.71 -38.32 6.29
N LYS A 449 -4.51 -37.30 5.44
CA LYS A 449 -4.11 -37.51 4.04
C LYS A 449 -2.74 -38.19 3.95
N TRP A 450 -1.76 -37.76 4.74
CA TRP A 450 -0.41 -38.37 4.71
C TRP A 450 -0.42 -39.80 5.24
N VAL A 451 -1.21 -40.08 6.28
CA VAL A 451 -1.44 -41.44 6.79
C VAL A 451 -2.04 -42.32 5.70
N LYS A 452 -3.07 -41.84 5.00
CA LYS A 452 -3.70 -42.59 3.90
C LYS A 452 -2.72 -42.87 2.75
N ILE A 453 -1.94 -41.87 2.33
CA ILE A 453 -0.90 -42.03 1.31
C ILE A 453 0.12 -43.09 1.74
N SER A 454 0.53 -43.06 3.01
CA SER A 454 1.52 -44.00 3.56
C SER A 454 0.99 -45.44 3.59
N ILE A 455 -0.30 -45.64 3.91
CA ILE A 455 -0.97 -46.95 3.83
C ILE A 455 -1.01 -47.46 2.38
N GLU A 456 -1.41 -46.61 1.43
CA GLU A 456 -1.48 -46.99 0.01
C GLU A 456 -0.10 -47.36 -0.59
N HIS A 457 1.00 -46.86 0.00
CA HIS A 457 2.36 -47.22 -0.37
C HIS A 457 2.85 -48.49 0.34
N SER A 458 2.45 -48.73 1.60
CA SER A 458 2.79 -49.97 2.31
C SER A 458 2.09 -51.20 1.74
N ASP A 459 0.89 -51.04 1.15
CA ASP A 459 0.14 -52.13 0.51
C ASP A 459 0.64 -52.46 -0.91
N LYS A 460 1.54 -51.64 -1.47
CA LYS A 460 2.15 -51.83 -2.81
C LYS A 460 3.58 -52.39 -2.78
N LEU A 461 4.15 -52.55 -1.59
CA LEU A 461 5.43 -53.19 -1.31
C LEU A 461 5.19 -54.60 -0.75
#